data_AF-A0A520JDM9-F1
#
_entry.id   AF-A0A520JDM9-F1
#
_cell.length_a   1.000
_cell.length_b   1.000
_cell.length_c   1.000
_cell.angle_alpha   90.00
_cell.angle_beta   90.00
_cell.angle_gamma   90.00
#
_symmetry.space_group_name_H-M   'P 1'
#
loop_
_entity.id
_entity.type
_entity.pdbx_description
1 polymer ?
#
loop_
_entity_poly.entity_id
_entity_poly.type
_entity_poly.pdbx_seq_one_letter_code
_entity_poly.pdbx_strand_id
1 'polypeptide(L)'
;MPIITTDTLAIAYTDTGPRDGQPVLLIHGWPDDASTWDSVLPALHAAGLRTIVPTLRGFGETRFVDADSPRTGNSAVLAMDMIALMDALDIDRFMIAGHDWGSNTAEALAVGWPDRVERLAMLATPPRLGGMPTPPFAQAQRQWYHWFMATARGAQAVRDDRTGFAHIHWENWAPPGWFDEATFQRVARAFDNPDWVDVTLHSYRARWDEADPDPRSQWLEDKVKATATLSLPAIYIQGAVDGVNPPSASKAVPGKFAGPFAFIELAGVGHFPQRENPNAVARHLIQLFTGNPADLSDTIDRSLLMSKTKPFLAGAAAIAVIAAAAIGVAVTADGRRFVNFPRWTDDAPISVAEVMKDGSLKAYPDAKWNSWRNARASELPVGDYFVCVQSIVPDGHGNLWVLDPGAPGNEKILEGAPKLVKIDLATNRVTKVIKVPLDVALQGTYLNDI
;
A
#
# COMPACT_ATOMS: atom_id res chain seq x y z
N MET A 1 1.97 -1.60 28.48
CA MET A 1 0.60 -1.61 27.90
C MET A 1 -0.37 -2.18 28.95
N PRO A 2 -1.70 -1.94 28.92
CA PRO A 2 -2.60 -2.73 29.76
C PRO A 2 -2.46 -4.22 29.43
N ILE A 3 -2.69 -5.06 30.45
CA ILE A 3 -2.60 -6.52 30.37
C ILE A 3 -3.96 -7.10 30.74
N ILE A 4 -4.44 -8.04 29.93
CA ILE A 4 -5.64 -8.84 30.24
C ILE A 4 -5.25 -10.32 30.28
N THR A 5 -5.76 -11.04 31.27
CA THR A 5 -5.43 -12.46 31.46
C THR A 5 -6.57 -13.31 30.90
N THR A 6 -6.22 -14.20 29.97
CA THR A 6 -7.07 -15.30 29.48
C THR A 6 -6.65 -16.59 30.17
N ASP A 7 -7.29 -17.71 29.84
CA ASP A 7 -6.91 -19.03 30.36
C ASP A 7 -5.47 -19.43 30.02
N THR A 8 -4.89 -18.85 28.96
CA THR A 8 -3.60 -19.28 28.40
C THR A 8 -2.52 -18.21 28.50
N LEU A 9 -2.88 -16.93 28.37
CA LEU A 9 -1.93 -15.83 28.26
C LEU A 9 -2.35 -14.63 29.12
N ALA A 10 -1.36 -13.95 29.68
CA ALA A 10 -1.46 -12.55 30.08
C ALA A 10 -1.06 -11.71 28.86
N ILE A 11 -2.05 -11.17 28.14
CA ILE A 11 -1.88 -10.49 26.85
C ILE A 11 -1.75 -8.99 27.08
N ALA A 12 -0.62 -8.42 26.65
CA ALA A 12 -0.45 -6.98 26.58
C ALA A 12 -1.07 -6.44 25.29
N TYR A 13 -1.82 -5.35 25.39
CA TYR A 13 -2.55 -4.78 24.25
C TYR A 13 -2.78 -3.28 24.41
N THR A 14 -3.18 -2.60 23.35
CA THR A 14 -3.78 -1.27 23.44
C THR A 14 -5.23 -1.32 23.00
N ASP A 15 -6.08 -0.50 23.63
CA ASP A 15 -7.49 -0.36 23.32
C ASP A 15 -7.85 1.13 23.32
N THR A 16 -7.90 1.68 22.12
CA THR A 16 -7.94 3.12 21.86
C THR A 16 -8.96 3.46 20.77
N GLY A 17 -9.24 4.76 20.58
CA GLY A 17 -10.33 5.24 19.73
C GLY A 17 -11.65 5.42 20.50
N PRO A 18 -12.75 5.75 19.80
CA PRO A 18 -14.08 5.92 20.41
C PRO A 18 -14.56 4.62 21.07
N ARG A 19 -15.07 4.69 22.31
CA ARG A 19 -15.46 3.47 23.07
C ARG A 19 -16.67 2.75 22.49
N ASP A 20 -17.54 3.49 21.83
CA ASP A 20 -18.73 3.05 21.08
C ASP A 20 -18.44 2.81 19.59
N GLY A 21 -17.19 3.01 19.15
CA GLY A 21 -16.76 2.74 17.78
C GLY A 21 -16.74 1.25 17.46
N GLN A 22 -16.96 0.93 16.18
CA GLN A 22 -16.88 -0.46 15.71
C GLN A 22 -15.48 -1.03 16.00
N PRO A 23 -15.37 -2.20 16.68
CA PRO A 23 -14.08 -2.78 17.03
C PRO A 23 -13.31 -3.31 15.82
N VAL A 24 -12.02 -2.96 15.77
CA VAL A 24 -11.05 -3.45 14.79
C VAL A 24 -9.86 -4.05 15.53
N LEU A 25 -9.63 -5.34 15.34
CA LEU A 25 -8.45 -6.05 15.84
C LEU A 25 -7.30 -5.90 14.82
N LEU A 26 -6.17 -5.36 15.27
CA LEU A 26 -4.98 -5.11 14.43
C LEU A 26 -3.82 -5.99 14.91
N ILE A 27 -3.42 -6.97 14.09
CA ILE A 27 -2.48 -8.02 14.48
C ILE A 27 -1.15 -7.85 13.75
N HIS A 28 -0.05 -7.71 14.49
CA HIS A 28 1.28 -7.57 13.91
C HIS A 28 1.87 -8.90 13.40
N GLY A 29 2.97 -8.80 12.65
CA GLY A 29 3.69 -9.93 12.05
C GLY A 29 5.02 -10.26 12.71
N TRP A 30 5.84 -11.06 12.02
CA TRP A 30 7.22 -11.37 12.41
C TRP A 30 8.21 -10.95 11.30
N PRO A 31 9.43 -10.48 11.64
CA PRO A 31 9.88 -10.07 12.96
C PRO A 31 9.52 -8.58 13.17
N ASP A 32 8.31 -8.32 13.67
CA ASP A 32 7.79 -6.98 13.93
C ASP A 32 7.06 -6.97 15.30
N ASP A 33 6.51 -5.83 15.71
CA ASP A 33 5.75 -5.68 16.95
C ASP A 33 4.44 -4.89 16.76
N ALA A 34 3.66 -4.78 17.84
CA ALA A 34 2.38 -4.08 17.87
C ALA A 34 2.48 -2.60 17.43
N SER A 35 3.66 -1.97 17.59
CA SER A 35 3.91 -0.58 17.20
C SER A 35 3.79 -0.36 15.67
N THR A 36 3.74 -1.44 14.88
CA THR A 36 3.57 -1.41 13.43
C THR A 36 2.31 -0.65 13.00
N TRP A 37 1.32 -0.59 13.88
CA TRP A 37 0.06 0.09 13.63
C TRP A 37 0.02 1.55 14.09
N ASP A 38 0.99 2.03 14.88
CA ASP A 38 0.92 3.34 15.56
C ASP A 38 0.61 4.50 14.60
N SER A 39 1.20 4.49 13.41
CA SER A 39 1.00 5.53 12.39
C SER A 39 -0.33 5.40 11.63
N VAL A 40 -1.00 4.25 11.73
CA VAL A 40 -2.31 3.97 11.11
C VAL A 40 -3.45 4.32 12.07
N LEU A 41 -3.26 4.14 13.38
CA LEU A 41 -4.32 4.32 14.40
C LEU A 41 -5.04 5.67 14.34
N PRO A 42 -4.36 6.83 14.21
CA PRO A 42 -5.05 8.14 14.27
C PRO A 42 -6.11 8.30 13.18
N ALA A 43 -5.85 7.79 11.98
CA ALA A 43 -6.79 7.86 10.86
C ALA A 43 -8.00 6.92 11.09
N LEU A 44 -7.77 5.72 11.63
CA LEU A 44 -8.86 4.81 12.00
C LEU A 44 -9.73 5.39 13.12
N HIS A 45 -9.13 6.00 14.14
CA HIS A 45 -9.86 6.67 15.22
C HIS A 45 -10.70 7.83 14.71
N ALA A 46 -10.14 8.65 13.80
CA ALA A 46 -10.87 9.74 13.16
C ALA A 46 -12.04 9.26 12.30
N ALA A 47 -11.96 8.03 11.77
CA ALA A 47 -13.06 7.36 11.06
C ALA A 47 -14.09 6.71 11.99
N GLY A 48 -13.97 6.87 13.32
CA GLY A 48 -14.93 6.35 14.29
C GLY A 48 -14.66 4.91 14.74
N LEU A 49 -13.50 4.35 14.44
CA LEU A 49 -13.18 2.96 14.76
C LEU A 49 -12.46 2.83 16.11
N ARG A 50 -12.87 1.84 16.90
CA ARG A 50 -12.16 1.42 18.13
C ARG A 50 -11.11 0.39 17.74
N THR A 51 -9.85 0.60 18.10
CA THR A 51 -8.77 -0.32 17.71
C THR A 51 -8.24 -1.09 18.90
N ILE A 52 -8.16 -2.41 18.76
CA ILE A 52 -7.52 -3.34 19.68
C ILE A 52 -6.22 -3.82 19.05
N VAL A 53 -5.07 -3.52 19.67
CA VAL A 53 -3.74 -3.86 19.14
C VAL A 53 -2.96 -4.67 20.18
N PRO A 54 -3.00 -6.01 20.12
CA PRO A 54 -2.25 -6.87 21.02
C PRO A 54 -0.80 -7.09 20.58
N THR A 55 0.05 -7.43 21.54
CA THR A 55 1.31 -8.14 21.27
C THR A 55 1.06 -9.64 21.25
N LEU A 56 1.52 -10.32 20.19
CA LEU A 56 1.42 -11.77 20.05
C LEU A 56 2.17 -12.50 21.17
N ARG A 57 1.81 -13.77 21.41
CA ARG A 57 2.58 -14.67 22.29
C ARG A 57 4.06 -14.64 21.95
N GLY A 58 4.92 -14.56 22.96
CA GLY A 58 6.36 -14.44 22.75
C GLY A 58 6.85 -13.06 22.30
N PHE A 59 6.00 -12.03 22.26
CA PHE A 59 6.42 -10.65 21.97
C PHE A 59 6.08 -9.70 23.12
N GLY A 60 6.88 -8.65 23.25
CA GLY A 60 6.62 -7.55 24.17
C GLY A 60 6.36 -8.02 25.60
N GLU A 61 5.28 -7.53 26.20
CA GLU A 61 4.88 -7.86 27.57
C GLU A 61 3.91 -9.05 27.67
N THR A 62 3.48 -9.66 26.55
CA THR A 62 2.64 -10.86 26.59
C THR A 62 3.39 -12.05 27.17
N ARG A 63 2.77 -12.78 28.11
CA ARG A 63 3.36 -13.95 28.79
C ARG A 63 2.38 -15.12 28.83
N PHE A 64 2.92 -16.33 28.83
CA PHE A 64 2.14 -17.53 29.18
C PHE A 64 1.76 -17.49 30.66
N VAL A 65 0.50 -17.80 30.97
CA VAL A 65 0.02 -17.87 32.37
C VAL A 65 0.66 -19.03 33.10
N ASP A 66 0.73 -20.18 32.42
CA ASP A 66 1.38 -21.38 32.92
C ASP A 66 2.81 -21.47 32.37
N ALA A 67 3.77 -21.56 33.29
CA ALA A 67 5.19 -21.65 32.97
C ALA A 67 5.58 -22.96 32.28
N ASP A 68 4.77 -24.01 32.37
CA ASP A 68 5.03 -25.32 31.76
C ASP A 68 4.34 -25.49 30.39
N SER A 69 3.49 -24.54 29.99
CA SER A 69 2.79 -24.58 28.70
C SER A 69 3.78 -24.54 27.52
N PRO A 70 3.56 -25.33 26.46
CA PRO A 70 4.48 -25.35 25.33
C PRO A 70 4.50 -23.99 24.60
N ARG A 71 5.69 -23.52 24.20
CA ARG A 71 5.91 -22.25 23.48
C ARG A 71 5.63 -22.42 21.99
N THR A 72 4.37 -22.73 21.69
CA THR A 72 3.88 -22.96 20.32
C THR A 72 3.57 -21.65 19.60
N GLY A 73 3.80 -21.60 18.29
CA GLY A 73 3.67 -20.41 17.44
C GLY A 73 2.99 -20.63 16.08
N ASN A 74 2.32 -21.77 15.86
CA ASN A 74 1.57 -22.01 14.62
C ASN A 74 0.33 -21.10 14.52
N SER A 75 -0.05 -20.65 13.32
CA SER A 75 -1.01 -19.52 13.19
C SER A 75 -2.39 -19.80 13.80
N ALA A 76 -2.85 -21.05 13.84
CA ALA A 76 -4.12 -21.38 14.48
C ALA A 76 -4.11 -21.12 16.00
N VAL A 77 -2.99 -21.37 16.68
CA VAL A 77 -2.91 -21.10 18.13
C VAL A 77 -2.84 -19.59 18.41
N LEU A 78 -2.22 -18.81 17.52
CA LEU A 78 -2.27 -17.35 17.59
C LEU A 78 -3.72 -16.85 17.45
N ALA A 79 -4.50 -17.43 16.54
CA ALA A 79 -5.92 -17.07 16.37
C ALA A 79 -6.75 -17.41 17.61
N MET A 80 -6.45 -18.52 18.28
CA MET A 80 -7.10 -18.87 19.55
C MET A 80 -6.79 -17.86 20.67
N ASP A 81 -5.59 -17.28 20.72
CA ASP A 81 -5.30 -16.23 21.69
C ASP A 81 -6.08 -14.96 21.39
N MET A 82 -6.19 -14.62 20.11
CA MET A 82 -6.87 -13.41 19.68
C MET A 82 -8.37 -13.48 19.94
N ILE A 83 -9.03 -14.62 19.67
CA ILE A 83 -10.45 -14.75 20.03
C ILE A 83 -10.65 -14.71 21.54
N ALA A 84 -9.76 -15.33 22.33
CA ALA A 84 -9.83 -15.27 23.79
C ALA A 84 -9.63 -13.85 24.33
N LEU A 85 -8.77 -13.04 23.69
CA LEU A 85 -8.67 -11.61 23.96
C LEU A 85 -9.98 -10.89 23.68
N MET A 86 -10.62 -11.14 22.53
CA MET A 86 -11.88 -10.49 22.18
C MET A 86 -13.00 -10.88 23.14
N ASP A 87 -13.08 -12.16 23.55
CA ASP A 87 -14.02 -12.65 24.55
C ASP A 87 -13.78 -11.98 25.92
N ALA A 88 -12.53 -11.88 26.37
CA ALA A 88 -12.19 -11.23 27.63
C ALA A 88 -12.48 -9.71 27.65
N LEU A 89 -12.59 -9.08 26.48
CA LEU A 89 -12.99 -7.68 26.31
C LEU A 89 -14.50 -7.50 26.10
N ASP A 90 -15.28 -8.58 26.18
CA ASP A 90 -16.71 -8.62 25.86
C ASP A 90 -17.03 -8.08 24.45
N ILE A 91 -16.13 -8.33 23.48
CA ILE A 91 -16.31 -7.94 22.08
C ILE A 91 -16.79 -9.15 21.28
N ASP A 92 -18.09 -9.19 21.02
CA ASP A 92 -18.69 -10.23 20.20
C ASP A 92 -18.24 -10.06 18.73
N ARG A 93 -18.76 -9.12 17.96
CA ARG A 93 -18.34 -8.97 16.55
C ARG A 93 -17.30 -7.88 16.34
N PHE A 94 -16.39 -8.12 15.39
CA PHE A 94 -15.27 -7.23 15.10
C PHE A 94 -14.79 -7.36 13.65
N MET A 95 -14.04 -6.36 13.21
CA MET A 95 -13.29 -6.39 11.95
C MET A 95 -11.81 -6.65 12.26
N ILE A 96 -11.04 -7.13 11.29
CA ILE A 96 -9.65 -7.52 11.51
C ILE A 96 -8.75 -6.98 10.40
N ALA A 97 -7.56 -6.50 10.77
CA ALA A 97 -6.42 -6.38 9.87
C ALA A 97 -5.21 -7.11 10.45
N GLY A 98 -4.50 -7.86 9.60
CA GLY A 98 -3.32 -8.62 10.00
C GLY A 98 -2.16 -8.48 9.03
N HIS A 99 -0.95 -8.31 9.55
CA HIS A 99 0.29 -8.28 8.77
C HIS A 99 1.13 -9.54 9.01
N ASP A 100 1.66 -10.14 7.95
CA ASP A 100 2.50 -11.34 7.99
C ASP A 100 1.89 -12.49 8.84
N TRP A 101 2.45 -12.85 10.00
CA TRP A 101 1.84 -13.82 10.92
C TRP A 101 0.43 -13.39 11.35
N GLY A 102 0.23 -12.10 11.58
CA GLY A 102 -1.07 -11.50 11.83
C GLY A 102 -2.03 -11.68 10.65
N SER A 103 -1.54 -11.69 9.41
CA SER A 103 -2.36 -11.97 8.21
C SER A 103 -2.92 -13.39 8.26
N ASN A 104 -2.07 -14.39 8.52
CA ASN A 104 -2.51 -15.79 8.66
C ASN A 104 -3.35 -16.03 9.93
N THR A 105 -3.14 -15.24 10.97
CA THR A 105 -3.96 -15.26 12.19
C THR A 105 -5.36 -14.70 11.91
N ALA A 106 -5.46 -13.59 11.18
CA ALA A 106 -6.73 -12.96 10.80
C ALA A 106 -7.57 -13.87 9.88
N GLU A 107 -6.93 -14.54 8.94
CA GLU A 107 -7.56 -15.58 8.12
C GLU A 107 -8.08 -16.74 8.97
N ALA A 108 -7.26 -17.27 9.89
CA ALA A 108 -7.68 -18.35 10.77
C ALA A 108 -8.86 -17.94 11.67
N LEU A 109 -8.90 -16.68 12.14
CA LEU A 109 -10.07 -16.14 12.85
C LEU A 109 -11.33 -16.14 11.97
N ALA A 110 -11.23 -15.69 10.72
CA ALA A 110 -12.35 -15.67 9.78
C ALA A 110 -12.87 -17.09 9.45
N VAL A 111 -11.99 -18.09 9.41
CA VAL A 111 -12.36 -19.50 9.23
C VAL A 111 -12.98 -20.10 10.50
N GLY A 112 -12.38 -19.83 11.65
CA GLY A 112 -12.78 -20.40 12.93
C GLY A 112 -14.12 -19.86 13.42
N TRP A 113 -14.31 -18.55 13.31
CA TRP A 113 -15.43 -17.81 13.89
C TRP A 113 -16.09 -16.87 12.87
N PRO A 114 -16.66 -17.40 11.77
CA PRO A 114 -17.21 -16.59 10.67
C PRO A 114 -18.34 -15.64 11.11
N ASP A 115 -19.09 -15.99 12.16
CA ASP A 115 -20.18 -15.15 12.68
C ASP A 115 -19.68 -13.93 13.50
N ARG A 116 -18.40 -13.97 13.91
CA ARG A 116 -17.76 -12.93 14.73
C ARG A 116 -16.94 -11.95 13.88
N VAL A 117 -16.41 -12.41 12.73
CA VAL A 117 -15.54 -11.62 11.86
C VAL A 117 -16.32 -10.98 10.72
N GLU A 118 -16.48 -9.66 10.78
CA GLU A 118 -17.30 -8.93 9.81
C GLU A 118 -16.56 -8.60 8.51
N ARG A 119 -15.27 -8.21 8.61
CA ARG A 119 -14.44 -7.77 7.48
C ARG A 119 -12.97 -8.09 7.74
N LEU A 120 -12.22 -8.38 6.68
CA LEU A 120 -10.85 -8.89 6.78
C LEU A 120 -9.87 -8.12 5.88
N ALA A 121 -8.82 -7.56 6.45
CA ALA A 121 -7.65 -7.08 5.72
C ALA A 121 -6.44 -7.97 5.98
N MET A 122 -5.80 -8.42 4.90
CA MET A 122 -4.59 -9.25 4.92
C MET A 122 -3.45 -8.48 4.28
N LEU A 123 -2.32 -8.33 4.97
CA LEU A 123 -1.19 -7.54 4.51
C LEU A 123 0.04 -8.45 4.32
N ALA A 124 0.67 -8.36 3.15
CA ALA A 124 1.98 -8.91 2.76
C ALA A 124 2.16 -10.45 2.75
N THR A 125 1.35 -11.22 3.48
CA THR A 125 1.43 -12.70 3.49
C THR A 125 0.13 -13.32 2.98
N PRO A 126 0.18 -14.12 1.88
CA PRO A 126 -0.99 -14.79 1.31
C PRO A 126 -1.71 -15.73 2.29
N PRO A 127 -3.02 -15.97 2.09
CA PRO A 127 -3.76 -16.95 2.87
C PRO A 127 -3.27 -18.39 2.69
N ARG A 128 -3.43 -19.19 3.74
CA ARG A 128 -3.10 -20.63 3.80
C ARG A 128 -4.30 -21.54 3.46
N LEU A 129 -5.44 -20.99 3.09
CA LEU A 129 -6.65 -21.71 2.64
C LEU A 129 -6.31 -22.81 1.62
N GLY A 130 -6.83 -24.02 1.85
CA GLY A 130 -6.57 -25.17 0.98
C GLY A 130 -5.23 -25.87 1.24
N GLY A 131 -4.49 -25.43 2.26
CA GLY A 131 -3.15 -25.90 2.57
C GLY A 131 -2.06 -25.17 1.76
N MET A 132 -0.86 -25.13 2.32
CA MET A 132 0.30 -24.53 1.65
C MET A 132 1.00 -25.57 0.78
N PRO A 133 1.17 -25.32 -0.52
CA PRO A 133 2.01 -26.17 -1.35
C PRO A 133 3.49 -25.92 -1.02
N THR A 134 4.35 -26.89 -1.36
CA THR A 134 5.80 -26.65 -1.39
C THR A 134 6.10 -25.53 -2.41
N PRO A 135 6.79 -24.46 -2.01
CA PRO A 135 7.09 -23.34 -2.89
C PRO A 135 8.12 -23.72 -3.96
N PRO A 136 8.13 -23.03 -5.11
CA PRO A 136 9.20 -23.18 -6.09
C PRO A 136 10.54 -22.72 -5.51
N PHE A 137 11.67 -23.24 -6.01
CA PHE A 137 13.00 -22.95 -5.46
C PHE A 137 13.34 -21.46 -5.36
N ALA A 138 12.91 -20.64 -6.32
CA ALA A 138 13.11 -19.19 -6.26
C ALA A 138 12.39 -18.55 -5.07
N GLN A 139 11.19 -19.01 -4.73
CA GLN A 139 10.45 -18.54 -3.55
C GLN A 139 11.03 -19.13 -2.27
N ALA A 140 11.41 -20.41 -2.30
CA ALA A 140 12.13 -21.02 -1.20
C ALA A 140 13.34 -20.15 -0.85
N GLN A 141 14.22 -19.78 -1.79
CA GLN A 141 15.41 -18.98 -1.52
C GLN A 141 15.13 -17.69 -0.74
N ARG A 142 13.97 -17.06 -0.94
CA ARG A 142 13.53 -15.87 -0.18
C ARG A 142 13.14 -16.21 1.26
N GLN A 143 12.64 -17.42 1.45
CA GLN A 143 12.20 -18.01 2.71
C GLN A 143 13.32 -18.78 3.43
N TRP A 144 14.59 -18.47 3.14
CA TRP A 144 15.71 -19.29 3.60
C TRP A 144 15.79 -19.52 5.11
N TYR A 145 15.31 -18.52 5.85
CA TYR A 145 15.27 -18.53 7.29
C TYR A 145 14.38 -19.65 7.84
N HIS A 146 13.39 -20.14 7.09
CA HIS A 146 12.50 -21.23 7.53
C HIS A 146 13.28 -22.51 7.79
N TRP A 147 14.05 -22.96 6.80
CA TRP A 147 14.84 -24.19 6.95
C TRP A 147 16.09 -23.97 7.80
N PHE A 148 16.64 -22.77 7.82
CA PHE A 148 17.71 -22.43 8.75
C PHE A 148 17.27 -22.71 10.20
N MET A 149 16.10 -22.19 10.59
CA MET A 149 15.50 -22.42 11.93
C MET A 149 15.06 -23.87 12.20
N ALA A 150 14.76 -24.63 11.14
CA ALA A 150 14.48 -26.06 11.29
C ALA A 150 15.72 -26.84 11.77
N THR A 151 16.92 -26.44 11.38
CA THR A 151 18.16 -27.09 11.84
C THR A 151 18.50 -26.75 13.30
N ALA A 152 19.14 -27.68 14.01
CA ALA A 152 19.63 -27.43 15.38
C ALA A 152 20.64 -26.26 15.45
N ARG A 153 21.52 -26.14 14.45
CA ARG A 153 22.53 -25.05 14.40
C ARG A 153 21.90 -23.70 14.11
N GLY A 154 20.96 -23.62 13.16
CA GLY A 154 20.28 -22.36 12.88
C GLY A 154 19.39 -21.93 14.04
N ALA A 155 18.72 -22.87 14.71
CA ALA A 155 18.01 -22.59 15.94
C ALA A 155 18.91 -22.05 17.06
N GLN A 156 20.13 -22.58 17.19
CA GLN A 156 21.11 -22.02 18.14
C GLN A 156 21.55 -20.61 17.72
N ALA A 157 21.83 -20.38 16.44
CA ALA A 157 22.20 -19.05 15.95
C ALA A 157 21.12 -17.99 16.22
N VAL A 158 19.84 -18.33 16.07
CA VAL A 158 18.73 -17.42 16.44
C VAL A 158 18.68 -17.17 17.96
N ARG A 159 19.01 -18.16 18.80
CA ARG A 159 19.13 -17.95 20.25
C ARG A 159 20.28 -17.03 20.60
N ASP A 160 21.42 -17.19 19.94
CA ASP A 160 22.64 -16.44 20.19
C ASP A 160 22.50 -14.97 19.77
N ASP A 161 21.78 -14.69 18.66
CA ASP A 161 21.57 -13.33 18.16
C ASP A 161 20.18 -13.14 17.53
N ARG A 162 19.14 -13.09 18.39
CA ARG A 162 17.75 -12.86 17.94
C ARG A 162 17.55 -11.51 17.26
N THR A 163 18.29 -10.49 17.69
CA THR A 163 18.13 -9.12 17.23
C THR A 163 18.78 -8.95 15.86
N GLY A 164 20.02 -9.42 15.67
CA GLY A 164 20.65 -9.44 14.35
C GLY A 164 19.90 -10.32 13.36
N PHE A 165 19.34 -11.45 13.82
CA PHE A 165 18.50 -12.30 12.98
C PHE A 165 17.18 -11.63 12.57
N ALA A 166 16.54 -10.84 13.43
CA ALA A 166 15.39 -10.04 13.04
C ALA A 166 15.77 -8.89 12.09
N HIS A 167 16.92 -8.25 12.34
CA HIS A 167 17.41 -7.09 11.58
C HIS A 167 17.65 -7.43 10.11
N ILE A 168 18.29 -8.57 9.83
CA ILE A 168 18.55 -9.00 8.44
C ILE A 168 17.26 -9.22 7.64
N HIS A 169 16.13 -9.48 8.29
CA HIS A 169 14.83 -9.56 7.63
C HIS A 169 14.25 -8.17 7.32
N TRP A 170 14.41 -7.20 8.22
CA TRP A 170 14.08 -5.81 7.93
C TRP A 170 14.89 -5.28 6.74
N GLU A 171 16.17 -5.60 6.65
CA GLU A 171 17.01 -5.19 5.51
C GLU A 171 16.57 -5.83 4.18
N ASN A 172 16.22 -7.11 4.18
CA ASN A 172 16.03 -7.88 2.95
C ASN A 172 14.59 -7.83 2.40
N TRP A 173 13.59 -7.55 3.23
CA TRP A 173 12.19 -7.69 2.84
C TRP A 173 11.57 -6.40 2.30
N ALA A 174 12.25 -5.27 2.45
CA ALA A 174 11.79 -3.98 1.95
C ALA A 174 12.93 -3.15 1.34
N PRO A 175 12.63 -2.12 0.54
CA PRO A 175 13.65 -1.39 -0.23
C PRO A 175 14.70 -0.69 0.64
N PRO A 176 15.96 -0.57 0.18
CA PRO A 176 16.99 0.11 0.95
C PRO A 176 16.57 1.51 1.46
N GLY A 177 16.87 1.79 2.73
CA GLY A 177 16.53 3.06 3.37
C GLY A 177 15.07 3.24 3.77
N TRP A 178 14.28 2.16 3.86
CA TRP A 178 12.88 2.23 4.30
C TRP A 178 12.71 2.48 5.81
N PHE A 179 13.70 2.11 6.63
CA PHE A 179 13.70 2.31 8.08
C PHE A 179 14.99 2.98 8.57
N ASP A 180 14.93 3.55 9.78
CA ASP A 180 16.09 3.99 10.55
C ASP A 180 16.37 3.02 11.71
N GLU A 181 17.64 2.93 12.11
CA GLU A 181 18.07 2.00 13.16
C GLU A 181 17.40 2.28 14.50
N ALA A 182 17.11 3.53 14.85
CA ALA A 182 16.45 3.84 16.11
C ALA A 182 15.01 3.29 16.13
N THR A 183 14.33 3.25 14.98
CA THR A 183 13.04 2.61 14.82
C THR A 183 13.14 1.10 15.00
N PHE A 184 14.08 0.44 14.32
CA PHE A 184 14.30 -1.00 14.52
C PHE A 184 14.62 -1.34 15.98
N GLN A 185 15.53 -0.61 16.62
CA GLN A 185 15.92 -0.84 18.02
C GLN A 185 14.77 -0.61 19.02
N ARG A 186 13.72 0.15 18.66
CA ARG A 186 12.50 0.22 19.47
C ARG A 186 11.67 -1.05 19.33
N VAL A 187 11.46 -1.51 18.09
CA VAL A 187 10.72 -2.75 17.77
C VAL A 187 11.44 -3.97 18.35
N ALA A 188 12.76 -4.02 18.25
CA ALA A 188 13.58 -5.16 18.70
C ALA A 188 13.44 -5.48 20.19
N ARG A 189 13.04 -4.50 21.02
CA ARG A 189 12.74 -4.76 22.45
C ARG A 189 11.58 -5.72 22.64
N ALA A 190 10.67 -5.82 21.67
CA ALA A 190 9.62 -6.83 21.73
C ALA A 190 10.18 -8.25 21.67
N PHE A 191 11.37 -8.43 21.08
CA PHE A 191 12.03 -9.72 20.92
C PHE A 191 12.84 -10.11 22.18
N ASP A 192 13.04 -9.19 23.12
CA ASP A 192 13.64 -9.47 24.44
C ASP A 192 12.71 -10.33 25.32
N ASN A 193 11.47 -10.54 24.89
CA ASN A 193 10.56 -11.49 25.51
C ASN A 193 11.25 -12.87 25.64
N PRO A 194 11.23 -13.50 26.84
CA PRO A 194 11.94 -14.75 27.07
C PRO A 194 11.45 -15.90 26.19
N ASP A 195 10.19 -15.86 25.77
CA ASP A 195 9.55 -16.90 24.96
C ASP A 195 9.71 -16.67 23.45
N TRP A 196 10.22 -15.50 23.02
CA TRP A 196 10.27 -15.09 21.60
C TRP A 196 10.94 -16.15 20.73
N VAL A 197 12.13 -16.61 21.11
CA VAL A 197 12.92 -17.52 20.29
C VAL A 197 12.20 -18.86 20.13
N ASP A 198 11.66 -19.42 21.20
CA ASP A 198 11.02 -20.73 21.12
C ASP A 198 9.69 -20.67 20.35
N VAL A 199 8.90 -19.60 20.53
CA VAL A 199 7.69 -19.36 19.71
C VAL A 199 8.04 -19.18 18.23
N THR A 200 9.09 -18.41 17.92
CA THR A 200 9.58 -18.22 16.55
C THR A 200 10.04 -19.52 15.91
N LEU A 201 10.87 -20.28 16.61
CA LEU A 201 11.36 -21.57 16.10
C LEU A 201 10.21 -22.55 15.89
N HIS A 202 9.24 -22.62 16.82
CA HIS A 202 8.08 -23.48 16.67
C HIS A 202 7.21 -23.09 15.47
N SER A 203 6.90 -21.80 15.30
CA SER A 203 6.09 -21.30 14.18
C SER A 203 6.61 -21.77 12.82
N TYR A 204 7.92 -21.67 12.60
CA TYR A 204 8.53 -22.11 11.35
C TYR A 204 8.70 -23.62 11.25
N ARG A 205 9.00 -24.34 12.34
CA ARG A 205 9.08 -25.81 12.29
C ARG A 205 7.73 -26.46 12.01
N ALA A 206 6.69 -26.02 12.69
CA ALA A 206 5.33 -26.51 12.48
C ALA A 206 4.80 -26.22 11.07
N ARG A 207 5.28 -25.15 10.42
CA ARG A 207 4.96 -24.83 9.02
C ARG A 207 5.45 -25.89 8.02
N TRP A 208 6.46 -26.67 8.40
CA TRP A 208 7.15 -27.64 7.55
C TRP A 208 7.09 -29.07 8.08
N ASP A 209 6.14 -29.36 8.98
CA ASP A 209 5.96 -30.67 9.61
C ASP A 209 7.20 -31.15 10.42
N GLU A 210 8.08 -30.22 10.82
CA GLU A 210 9.26 -30.49 11.65
C GLU A 210 8.99 -30.33 13.16
N ALA A 211 7.76 -29.96 13.51
CA ALA A 211 7.24 -29.94 14.87
C ALA A 211 5.71 -30.08 14.82
N ASP A 212 5.13 -30.76 15.82
CA ASP A 212 3.67 -30.84 15.93
C ASP A 212 3.09 -29.45 16.25
N PRO A 213 1.95 -29.06 15.65
CA PRO A 213 1.22 -27.85 16.03
C PRO A 213 0.69 -27.97 17.47
N ASP A 214 0.27 -26.85 18.06
CA ASP A 214 -0.39 -26.89 19.37
C ASP A 214 -1.65 -27.78 19.32
N PRO A 215 -1.76 -28.83 20.16
CA PRO A 215 -2.89 -29.76 20.12
C PRO A 215 -4.26 -29.09 20.24
N ARG A 216 -4.35 -27.96 20.97
CA ARG A 216 -5.60 -27.21 21.14
C ARG A 216 -6.07 -26.56 19.84
N SER A 217 -5.13 -26.30 18.93
CA SER A 217 -5.35 -25.59 17.67
C SER A 217 -5.52 -26.50 16.46
N GLN A 218 -5.34 -27.83 16.61
CA GLN A 218 -5.36 -28.78 15.51
C GLN A 218 -6.66 -28.70 14.68
N TRP A 219 -7.81 -28.60 15.36
CA TRP A 219 -9.11 -28.49 14.69
C TRP A 219 -9.17 -27.30 13.72
N LEU A 220 -8.49 -26.20 14.06
CA LEU A 220 -8.49 -24.97 13.27
C LEU A 220 -7.47 -25.05 12.13
N GLU A 221 -6.29 -25.66 12.34
CA GLU A 221 -5.36 -25.95 11.25
C GLU A 221 -6.04 -26.84 10.18
N ASP A 222 -6.73 -27.90 10.61
CA ASP A 222 -7.44 -28.81 9.71
C ASP A 222 -8.57 -28.08 8.96
N LYS A 223 -9.32 -27.21 9.65
CA LYS A 223 -10.40 -26.41 9.06
C LYS A 223 -9.87 -25.40 8.04
N VAL A 224 -8.77 -24.71 8.32
CA VAL A 224 -8.10 -23.80 7.37
C VAL A 224 -7.64 -24.57 6.14
N LYS A 225 -7.00 -25.74 6.33
CA LYS A 225 -6.56 -26.60 5.22
C LYS A 225 -7.73 -27.11 4.37
N ALA A 226 -8.89 -27.39 4.98
CA ALA A 226 -10.09 -27.83 4.27
C ALA A 226 -10.87 -26.69 3.58
N THR A 227 -10.65 -25.44 4.00
CA THR A 227 -11.39 -24.29 3.48
C THR A 227 -10.80 -23.83 2.14
N ALA A 228 -11.62 -23.80 1.09
CA ALA A 228 -11.17 -23.38 -0.23
C ALA A 228 -11.22 -21.85 -0.41
N THR A 229 -12.29 -21.22 0.06
CA THR A 229 -12.55 -19.79 -0.11
C THR A 229 -13.22 -19.17 1.11
N LEU A 230 -13.12 -17.84 1.24
CA LEU A 230 -13.82 -17.01 2.21
C LEU A 230 -14.85 -16.09 1.51
N SER A 231 -16.01 -15.88 2.12
CA SER A 231 -17.11 -15.09 1.52
C SER A 231 -17.33 -13.72 2.17
N LEU A 232 -16.66 -13.41 3.27
CA LEU A 232 -16.75 -12.08 3.91
C LEU A 232 -16.04 -11.00 3.07
N PRO A 233 -16.43 -9.71 3.21
CA PRO A 233 -15.72 -8.60 2.60
C PRO A 233 -14.24 -8.58 3.01
N ALA A 234 -13.35 -8.56 2.03
CA ALA A 234 -11.93 -8.61 2.30
C ALA A 234 -11.08 -7.74 1.37
N ILE A 235 -9.91 -7.31 1.85
CA ILE A 235 -8.85 -6.78 0.98
C ILE A 235 -7.54 -7.52 1.25
N TYR A 236 -6.72 -7.63 0.20
CA TYR A 236 -5.33 -8.05 0.32
C TYR A 236 -4.41 -6.90 -0.11
N ILE A 237 -3.51 -6.47 0.77
CA ILE A 237 -2.55 -5.40 0.49
C ILE A 237 -1.16 -6.01 0.27
N GLN A 238 -0.59 -5.74 -0.89
CA GLN A 238 0.70 -6.24 -1.35
C GLN A 238 1.67 -5.09 -1.61
N GLY A 239 2.90 -5.18 -1.10
CA GLY A 239 3.98 -4.32 -1.58
C GLY A 239 4.49 -4.74 -2.95
N ALA A 240 4.60 -3.80 -3.89
CA ALA A 240 5.07 -4.09 -5.27
C ALA A 240 6.52 -4.56 -5.34
N VAL A 241 7.32 -4.29 -4.29
CA VAL A 241 8.74 -4.63 -4.19
C VAL A 241 9.05 -5.44 -2.93
N ASP A 242 8.05 -6.20 -2.44
CA ASP A 242 8.20 -7.12 -1.31
C ASP A 242 9.31 -8.16 -1.59
N GLY A 243 10.32 -8.17 -0.73
CA GLY A 243 11.51 -9.01 -0.88
C GLY A 243 11.31 -10.49 -0.51
N VAL A 244 10.28 -10.81 0.28
CA VAL A 244 9.98 -12.17 0.75
C VAL A 244 8.79 -12.79 0.04
N ASN A 245 7.69 -12.05 -0.12
CA ASN A 245 6.48 -12.49 -0.83
C ASN A 245 6.23 -11.54 -2.02
N PRO A 246 7.00 -11.67 -3.11
CA PRO A 246 6.85 -10.80 -4.27
C PRO A 246 5.44 -10.90 -4.86
N PRO A 247 4.96 -9.93 -5.66
CA PRO A 247 3.63 -9.98 -6.28
C PRO A 247 3.31 -11.28 -7.03
N SER A 248 4.34 -11.96 -7.55
CA SER A 248 4.19 -13.28 -8.19
C SER A 248 3.69 -14.38 -7.23
N ALA A 249 4.01 -14.30 -5.94
CA ALA A 249 3.54 -15.23 -4.90
C ALA A 249 2.05 -15.03 -4.59
N SER A 250 1.50 -13.85 -4.88
CA SER A 250 0.14 -13.45 -4.52
C SER A 250 -0.86 -13.59 -5.68
N LYS A 251 -0.45 -14.12 -6.84
CA LYS A 251 -1.30 -14.28 -8.04
C LYS A 251 -2.56 -15.10 -7.80
N ALA A 252 -2.51 -16.09 -6.91
CA ALA A 252 -3.64 -16.97 -6.62
C ALA A 252 -4.58 -16.42 -5.54
N VAL A 253 -4.22 -15.32 -4.87
CA VAL A 253 -4.97 -14.76 -3.74
C VAL A 253 -6.40 -14.38 -4.11
N PRO A 254 -6.70 -13.72 -5.25
CA PRO A 254 -8.08 -13.40 -5.59
C PRO A 254 -9.00 -14.63 -5.66
N GLY A 255 -8.47 -15.78 -6.11
CA GLY A 255 -9.22 -17.04 -6.16
C GLY A 255 -9.53 -17.67 -4.80
N LYS A 256 -9.06 -17.08 -3.69
CA LYS A 256 -9.33 -17.51 -2.31
C LYS A 256 -10.53 -16.78 -1.69
N PHE A 257 -11.16 -15.86 -2.42
CA PHE A 257 -12.30 -15.10 -1.96
C PHE A 257 -13.48 -15.26 -2.92
N ALA A 258 -14.63 -15.65 -2.38
CA ALA A 258 -15.89 -15.78 -3.11
C ALA A 258 -16.87 -14.63 -2.84
N GLY A 259 -16.54 -13.76 -1.89
CA GLY A 259 -17.29 -12.54 -1.56
C GLY A 259 -16.67 -11.27 -2.14
N PRO A 260 -17.13 -10.08 -1.72
CA PRO A 260 -16.54 -8.81 -2.10
C PRO A 260 -15.05 -8.78 -1.72
N PHE A 261 -14.20 -8.53 -2.71
CA PHE A 261 -12.76 -8.60 -2.55
C PHE A 261 -12.06 -7.52 -3.39
N ALA A 262 -10.97 -6.96 -2.87
CA ALA A 262 -10.05 -6.15 -3.64
C ALA A 262 -8.58 -6.50 -3.37
N PHE A 263 -7.79 -6.55 -4.43
CA PHE A 263 -6.35 -6.63 -4.39
C PHE A 263 -5.73 -5.24 -4.50
N ILE A 264 -4.98 -4.84 -3.48
CA ILE A 264 -4.35 -3.52 -3.40
C ILE A 264 -2.83 -3.69 -3.53
N GLU A 265 -2.24 -3.22 -4.62
CA GLU A 265 -0.79 -3.16 -4.78
C GLU A 265 -0.26 -1.77 -4.40
N LEU A 266 0.72 -1.70 -3.51
CA LEU A 266 1.37 -0.46 -3.11
C LEU A 266 2.72 -0.30 -3.82
N ALA A 267 2.82 0.71 -4.70
CA ALA A 267 4.02 0.96 -5.48
C ALA A 267 5.18 1.47 -4.60
N GLY A 268 6.36 0.86 -4.75
CA GLY A 268 7.57 1.24 -4.01
C GLY A 268 7.58 0.83 -2.54
N VAL A 269 6.62 -0.01 -2.13
CA VAL A 269 6.49 -0.58 -0.78
C VAL A 269 6.93 -2.05 -0.79
N GLY A 270 7.66 -2.46 0.24
CA GLY A 270 8.08 -3.82 0.50
C GLY A 270 7.12 -4.59 1.41
N HIS A 271 7.70 -5.38 2.33
CA HIS A 271 6.96 -6.31 3.17
C HIS A 271 6.28 -5.68 4.39
N PHE A 272 6.53 -4.41 4.73
CA PHE A 272 5.91 -3.75 5.90
C PHE A 272 4.97 -2.60 5.49
N PRO A 273 3.89 -2.84 4.71
CA PRO A 273 3.03 -1.78 4.18
C PRO A 273 2.60 -0.72 5.18
N GLN A 274 2.20 -1.13 6.38
CA GLN A 274 1.69 -0.26 7.43
C GLN A 274 2.76 0.63 8.06
N ARG A 275 4.05 0.23 7.98
CA ARG A 275 5.18 1.08 8.40
C ARG A 275 5.69 1.93 7.25
N GLU A 276 5.77 1.37 6.04
CA GLU A 276 6.36 2.01 4.86
C GLU A 276 5.44 3.07 4.22
N ASN A 277 4.13 2.83 4.21
CA ASN A 277 3.13 3.78 3.72
C ASN A 277 1.84 3.74 4.58
N PRO A 278 1.93 4.20 5.86
CA PRO A 278 0.80 4.15 6.79
C PRO A 278 -0.43 4.89 6.27
N ASN A 279 -0.25 5.97 5.52
CA ASN A 279 -1.36 6.76 4.98
C ASN A 279 -2.17 5.99 3.92
N ALA A 280 -1.50 5.24 3.03
CA ALA A 280 -2.20 4.39 2.07
C ALA A 280 -2.91 3.25 2.76
N VAL A 281 -2.23 2.56 3.67
CA VAL A 281 -2.83 1.46 4.44
C VAL A 281 -4.05 1.94 5.20
N ALA A 282 -3.95 3.05 5.94
CA ALA A 282 -5.09 3.63 6.65
C ALA A 282 -6.28 3.92 5.72
N ARG A 283 -6.03 4.51 4.55
CA ARG A 283 -7.09 4.83 3.59
C ARG A 283 -7.84 3.58 3.10
N HIS A 284 -7.10 2.54 2.74
CA HIS A 284 -7.68 1.27 2.26
C HIS A 284 -8.40 0.51 3.39
N LEU A 285 -7.86 0.54 4.61
CA LEU A 285 -8.54 -0.01 5.78
C LEU A 285 -9.84 0.75 6.09
N ILE A 286 -9.86 2.08 6.01
CA ILE A 286 -11.08 2.87 6.21
C ILE A 286 -12.11 2.52 5.13
N GLN A 287 -11.71 2.47 3.85
CA GLN A 287 -12.60 2.05 2.77
C GLN A 287 -13.20 0.67 3.04
N LEU A 288 -12.38 -0.30 3.47
CA LEU A 288 -12.87 -1.62 3.85
C LEU A 288 -13.81 -1.55 5.06
N PHE A 289 -13.48 -0.83 6.13
CA PHE A 289 -14.21 -0.95 7.40
C PHE A 289 -15.47 -0.11 7.46
N THR A 290 -15.47 1.07 6.84
CA THR A 290 -16.60 2.01 6.90
C THR A 290 -17.38 2.10 5.59
N GLY A 291 -16.79 1.65 4.48
CA GLY A 291 -17.39 1.71 3.15
C GLY A 291 -18.39 0.59 2.85
N ASN A 292 -19.04 0.69 1.70
CA ASN A 292 -19.85 -0.39 1.16
C ASN A 292 -18.93 -1.47 0.55
N PRO A 293 -19.01 -2.74 0.97
CA PRO A 293 -18.23 -3.83 0.38
C PRO A 293 -18.33 -3.94 -1.13
N ALA A 294 -19.46 -3.54 -1.72
CA ALA A 294 -19.67 -3.58 -3.17
C ALA A 294 -18.77 -2.60 -3.94
N ASP A 295 -18.19 -1.59 -3.27
CA ASP A 295 -17.32 -0.59 -3.88
C ASP A 295 -15.83 -0.98 -3.82
N LEU A 296 -15.52 -2.16 -3.29
CA LEU A 296 -14.15 -2.69 -3.30
C LEU A 296 -13.70 -2.98 -4.74
N SER A 297 -12.54 -2.47 -5.10
CA SER A 297 -11.94 -2.67 -6.42
C SER A 297 -10.42 -2.76 -6.35
N ASP A 298 -9.85 -3.57 -7.24
CA ASP A 298 -8.40 -3.71 -7.36
C ASP A 298 -7.76 -2.35 -7.64
N THR A 299 -6.68 -2.05 -6.93
CA THR A 299 -6.03 -0.73 -6.98
C THR A 299 -4.51 -0.86 -6.98
N ILE A 300 -3.85 -0.05 -7.82
CA ILE A 300 -2.41 0.21 -7.72
C ILE A 300 -2.22 1.59 -7.09
N ASP A 301 -1.81 1.62 -5.83
CA ASP A 301 -1.59 2.84 -5.06
C ASP A 301 -0.17 3.35 -5.25
N ARG A 302 -0.04 4.55 -5.80
CA ARG A 302 1.26 5.20 -6.09
C ARG A 302 1.61 6.33 -5.12
N SER A 303 0.87 6.48 -4.03
CA SER A 303 1.00 7.61 -3.09
C SER A 303 2.39 7.74 -2.46
N LEU A 304 3.11 6.64 -2.21
CA LEU A 304 4.47 6.71 -1.66
C LEU A 304 5.47 7.31 -2.67
N LEU A 305 5.36 6.94 -3.94
CA LEU A 305 6.18 7.52 -5.01
C LEU A 305 5.87 9.00 -5.21
N MET A 306 4.60 9.39 -5.08
CA MET A 306 4.16 10.79 -5.11
C MET A 306 4.57 11.59 -3.87
N SER A 307 4.83 10.93 -2.74
CA SER A 307 5.33 11.55 -1.50
C SER A 307 6.87 11.71 -1.51
N LYS A 308 7.60 10.75 -2.10
CA LYS A 308 9.07 10.81 -2.28
C LYS A 308 9.50 11.81 -3.35
N THR A 309 8.60 12.24 -4.23
CA THR A 309 8.72 13.54 -4.91
C THR A 309 8.48 14.68 -3.92
N LYS A 310 9.40 14.85 -2.96
CA LYS A 310 9.59 16.18 -2.37
C LYS A 310 9.98 17.09 -3.53
N PRO A 311 9.28 18.21 -3.75
CA PRO A 311 9.77 19.19 -4.69
C PRO A 311 11.15 19.63 -4.20
N PHE A 312 12.08 19.79 -5.13
CA PHE A 312 13.30 20.58 -4.94
C PHE A 312 12.87 22.01 -4.55
N LEU A 313 12.53 22.21 -3.27
CA LEU A 313 12.11 23.49 -2.69
C LEU A 313 12.88 23.73 -1.39
N ALA A 314 14.19 23.51 -1.43
CA ALA A 314 15.10 24.27 -0.59
C ALA A 314 15.54 25.50 -1.40
N GLY A 315 14.72 26.56 -1.39
CA GLY A 315 15.14 27.87 -1.90
C GLY A 315 14.15 28.71 -2.71
N ALA A 316 12.90 28.30 -2.93
CA ALA A 316 11.92 29.15 -3.63
C ALA A 316 10.61 29.25 -2.85
N ALA A 317 10.04 30.45 -2.74
CA ALA A 317 8.72 30.66 -2.18
C ALA A 317 7.68 29.95 -3.07
N ALA A 318 6.84 29.11 -2.47
CA ALA A 318 5.70 28.51 -3.17
C ALA A 318 4.69 29.62 -3.51
N ILE A 319 4.51 29.91 -4.80
CA ILE A 319 3.61 30.99 -5.26
C ILE A 319 2.26 30.42 -5.77
N ALA A 320 2.11 29.09 -5.91
CA ALA A 320 0.82 28.45 -6.22
C ALA A 320 0.83 26.94 -5.87
N VAL A 321 -0.30 26.41 -5.38
CA VAL A 321 -0.60 24.97 -5.27
C VAL A 321 -1.60 24.63 -6.36
N ILE A 322 -1.26 23.68 -7.23
CA ILE A 322 -2.08 23.28 -8.38
C ILE A 322 -2.64 21.88 -8.12
N ALA A 323 -3.98 21.75 -8.11
CA ALA A 323 -4.71 20.51 -7.74
C ALA A 323 -4.85 19.48 -8.89
N ALA A 324 -4.19 19.68 -10.02
CA ALA A 324 -4.18 18.77 -11.17
C ALA A 324 -2.73 18.45 -11.54
N ALA A 325 -2.49 17.27 -12.12
CA ALA A 325 -1.17 16.81 -12.55
C ALA A 325 -0.62 17.69 -13.69
N ALA A 326 -0.01 18.82 -13.32
CA ALA A 326 0.82 19.61 -14.21
C ALA A 326 2.07 18.81 -14.57
N ILE A 327 2.42 18.76 -15.86
CA ILE A 327 3.57 17.98 -16.34
C ILE A 327 4.71 18.82 -16.89
N GLY A 328 4.46 20.10 -17.20
CA GLY A 328 5.48 21.03 -17.68
C GLY A 328 5.30 22.41 -17.08
N VAL A 329 6.42 23.05 -16.76
CA VAL A 329 6.50 24.42 -16.24
C VAL A 329 7.54 25.17 -17.06
N ALA A 330 7.17 26.36 -17.52
CA ALA A 330 8.04 27.26 -18.26
C ALA A 330 8.12 28.62 -17.57
N VAL A 331 9.32 29.19 -17.48
CA VAL A 331 9.53 30.55 -16.99
C VAL A 331 10.24 31.35 -18.07
N THR A 332 9.66 32.47 -18.45
CA THR A 332 10.23 33.38 -19.45
C THR A 332 11.23 34.34 -18.79
N ALA A 333 12.10 34.96 -19.60
CA ALA A 333 13.11 35.89 -19.10
C ALA A 333 12.54 37.11 -18.36
N ASP A 334 11.31 37.52 -18.69
CA ASP A 334 10.56 38.60 -18.01
C ASP A 334 9.78 38.10 -16.78
N GLY A 335 9.95 36.83 -16.39
CA GLY A 335 9.40 36.25 -15.17
C GLY A 335 7.94 35.79 -15.26
N ARG A 336 7.35 35.75 -16.47
CA ARG A 336 6.05 35.10 -16.68
C ARG A 336 6.21 33.59 -16.55
N ARG A 337 5.17 32.95 -16.03
CA ARG A 337 5.21 31.53 -15.65
C ARG A 337 4.06 30.83 -16.32
N PHE A 338 4.34 29.71 -16.95
CA PHE A 338 3.37 28.91 -17.66
C PHE A 338 3.40 27.48 -17.16
N VAL A 339 2.25 26.83 -17.25
CA VAL A 339 2.07 25.44 -16.85
C VAL A 339 1.16 24.75 -17.86
N ASN A 340 1.40 23.47 -18.15
CA ASN A 340 0.51 22.67 -18.99
C ASN A 340 0.00 21.41 -18.27
N PHE A 341 -1.17 20.96 -18.73
CA PHE A 341 -1.89 19.82 -18.23
C PHE A 341 -2.27 18.91 -19.42
N PRO A 342 -1.80 17.64 -19.42
CA PRO A 342 -2.20 16.69 -20.44
C PRO A 342 -3.61 16.19 -20.14
N ARG A 343 -4.30 15.69 -21.17
CA ARG A 343 -5.61 15.03 -21.01
C ARG A 343 -5.46 13.51 -21.04
N TRP A 344 -4.57 12.97 -20.21
CA TRP A 344 -4.25 11.52 -20.17
C TRP A 344 -5.30 10.66 -19.49
N THR A 345 -5.85 11.10 -18.36
CA THR A 345 -6.82 10.32 -17.57
C THR A 345 -8.13 11.08 -17.38
N ASP A 346 -8.04 12.39 -17.14
CA ASP A 346 -9.18 13.27 -16.90
C ASP A 346 -9.24 14.45 -17.88
N ASP A 347 -10.42 15.02 -18.05
CA ASP A 347 -10.67 16.15 -18.94
C ASP A 347 -10.21 17.46 -18.30
N ALA A 348 -8.88 17.69 -18.33
CA ALA A 348 -8.27 18.87 -17.73
C ALA A 348 -8.96 20.17 -18.24
N PRO A 349 -9.44 21.04 -17.33
CA PRO A 349 -10.23 22.21 -17.72
C PRO A 349 -9.42 23.26 -18.49
N ILE A 350 -8.09 23.25 -18.34
CA ILE A 350 -7.16 24.12 -19.05
C ILE A 350 -5.97 23.25 -19.49
N SER A 351 -5.54 23.34 -20.75
CA SER A 351 -4.37 22.60 -21.24
C SER A 351 -3.08 23.39 -21.05
N VAL A 352 -3.12 24.70 -21.23
CA VAL A 352 -1.98 25.61 -21.00
C VAL A 352 -2.49 26.83 -20.25
N ALA A 353 -1.84 27.16 -19.15
CA ALA A 353 -2.18 28.31 -18.33
C ALA A 353 -0.95 29.19 -18.07
N GLU A 354 -1.19 30.49 -17.96
CA GLU A 354 -0.27 31.42 -17.29
C GLU A 354 -0.59 31.44 -15.80
N VAL A 355 0.45 31.35 -14.97
CA VAL A 355 0.35 31.42 -13.51
C VAL A 355 0.47 32.88 -13.09
N MET A 356 -0.66 33.44 -12.63
CA MET A 356 -0.76 34.82 -12.20
C MET A 356 0.00 35.05 -10.87
N LYS A 357 0.18 36.32 -10.49
CA LYS A 357 0.95 36.68 -9.28
C LYS A 357 0.30 36.16 -7.98
N ASP A 358 -1.02 36.07 -7.96
CA ASP A 358 -1.81 35.55 -6.85
C ASP A 358 -1.92 34.01 -6.85
N GLY A 359 -1.23 33.34 -7.78
CA GLY A 359 -1.24 31.89 -7.95
C GLY A 359 -2.43 31.36 -8.73
N SER A 360 -3.37 32.20 -9.18
CA SER A 360 -4.47 31.78 -10.03
C SER A 360 -3.99 31.39 -11.44
N LEU A 361 -4.74 30.51 -12.09
CA LEU A 361 -4.43 30.02 -13.44
C LEU A 361 -5.31 30.72 -14.48
N LYS A 362 -4.69 31.33 -15.48
CA LYS A 362 -5.36 31.95 -16.62
C LYS A 362 -5.10 31.13 -17.88
N ALA A 363 -6.16 30.67 -18.56
CA ALA A 363 -6.01 29.95 -19.83
C ALA A 363 -5.19 30.75 -20.84
N TYR A 364 -4.20 30.09 -21.46
CA TYR A 364 -3.22 30.69 -22.34
C TYR A 364 -3.14 29.93 -23.68
N PRO A 365 -3.08 30.60 -24.84
CA PRO A 365 -3.11 32.05 -25.03
C PRO A 365 -4.47 32.68 -24.68
N ASP A 366 -5.53 31.90 -24.79
CA ASP A 366 -6.90 32.30 -24.49
C ASP A 366 -7.78 31.08 -24.13
N ALA A 367 -9.04 31.36 -23.79
CA ALA A 367 -10.02 30.33 -23.47
C ALA A 367 -10.41 29.48 -24.70
N LYS A 368 -10.31 30.01 -25.93
CA LYS A 368 -10.66 29.28 -27.16
C LYS A 368 -9.70 28.11 -27.35
N TRP A 369 -8.39 28.36 -27.36
CA TRP A 369 -7.40 27.29 -27.52
C TRP A 369 -7.50 26.20 -26.47
N ASN A 370 -8.00 26.54 -25.28
CA ASN A 370 -8.15 25.64 -24.14
C ASN A 370 -9.54 25.01 -24.02
N SER A 371 -10.47 25.19 -24.98
CA SER A 371 -11.86 24.73 -24.83
C SER A 371 -12.16 23.32 -25.37
N TRP A 372 -11.23 22.69 -26.09
CA TRP A 372 -11.42 21.31 -26.56
C TRP A 372 -11.48 20.33 -25.37
N ARG A 373 -12.27 19.26 -25.47
CA ARG A 373 -12.59 18.34 -24.37
C ARG A 373 -12.66 16.91 -24.87
N ASN A 374 -12.18 15.96 -24.06
CA ASN A 374 -12.24 14.53 -24.38
C ASN A 374 -13.69 14.09 -24.64
N ALA A 375 -14.62 14.52 -23.77
CA ALA A 375 -16.04 14.17 -23.85
C ALA A 375 -16.78 14.75 -25.07
N ARG A 376 -16.18 15.73 -25.76
CA ARG A 376 -16.78 16.44 -26.91
C ARG A 376 -15.84 16.46 -28.12
N ALA A 377 -15.03 15.39 -28.26
CA ALA A 377 -13.97 15.28 -29.26
C ALA A 377 -14.45 15.46 -30.72
N SER A 378 -15.74 15.21 -31.00
CA SER A 378 -16.36 15.35 -32.33
C SER A 378 -16.88 16.76 -32.65
N GLU A 379 -16.92 17.66 -31.68
CA GLU A 379 -17.60 18.96 -31.85
C GLU A 379 -16.69 20.11 -32.28
N LEU A 380 -15.39 20.02 -31.97
CA LEU A 380 -14.42 21.06 -32.27
C LEU A 380 -13.26 20.50 -33.11
N PRO A 381 -12.79 21.24 -34.13
CA PRO A 381 -11.70 20.77 -34.97
C PRO A 381 -10.39 20.71 -34.16
N VAL A 382 -9.61 19.64 -34.28
CA VAL A 382 -8.38 19.45 -33.47
C VAL A 382 -7.21 20.37 -33.83
N GLY A 383 -7.26 21.01 -35.01
CA GLY A 383 -6.16 21.84 -35.54
C GLY A 383 -6.02 23.21 -34.90
N ASP A 384 -7.12 23.78 -34.39
CA ASP A 384 -7.19 25.15 -33.87
C ASP A 384 -7.32 25.21 -32.34
N TYR A 385 -7.09 24.08 -31.68
CA TYR A 385 -7.29 23.88 -30.24
C TYR A 385 -6.20 22.97 -29.68
N PHE A 386 -5.96 23.07 -28.38
CA PHE A 386 -5.13 22.12 -27.64
C PHE A 386 -5.92 20.87 -27.30
N VAL A 387 -5.40 19.71 -27.70
CA VAL A 387 -6.02 18.39 -27.52
C VAL A 387 -5.44 17.69 -26.30
N CYS A 388 -4.12 17.48 -26.26
CA CYS A 388 -3.44 16.83 -25.15
C CYS A 388 -2.01 17.38 -25.05
N VAL A 389 -1.85 18.58 -24.48
CA VAL A 389 -0.54 19.28 -24.48
C VAL A 389 0.45 18.58 -23.58
N GLN A 390 1.62 18.28 -24.13
CA GLN A 390 2.69 17.57 -23.43
C GLN A 390 3.78 18.50 -22.89
N SER A 391 4.24 19.45 -23.70
CA SER A 391 5.41 20.27 -23.35
C SER A 391 5.21 21.72 -23.74
N ILE A 392 5.80 22.62 -22.94
CA ILE A 392 5.83 24.07 -23.18
C ILE A 392 7.25 24.60 -22.97
N VAL A 393 7.78 25.35 -23.93
CA VAL A 393 9.16 25.83 -23.91
C VAL A 393 9.24 27.28 -24.38
N PRO A 394 9.74 28.22 -23.56
CA PRO A 394 10.03 29.57 -24.02
C PRO A 394 11.32 29.56 -24.86
N ASP A 395 11.30 30.16 -26.04
CA ASP A 395 12.48 30.12 -26.94
C ASP A 395 13.57 31.15 -26.61
N GLY A 396 13.38 31.96 -25.56
CA GLY A 396 14.28 33.07 -25.24
C GLY A 396 14.22 34.25 -26.22
N HIS A 397 13.39 34.17 -27.25
CA HIS A 397 13.20 35.18 -28.31
C HIS A 397 11.78 35.75 -28.31
N GLY A 398 11.15 35.83 -27.15
CA GLY A 398 9.82 36.41 -26.97
C GLY A 398 8.65 35.50 -27.34
N ASN A 399 8.87 34.19 -27.48
CA ASN A 399 7.79 33.25 -27.81
C ASN A 399 7.73 32.07 -26.83
N LEU A 400 6.52 31.53 -26.68
CA LEU A 400 6.27 30.24 -26.05
C LEU A 400 5.91 29.22 -27.13
N TRP A 401 6.61 28.11 -27.14
CA TRP A 401 6.28 26.95 -27.96
C TRP A 401 5.51 25.93 -27.14
N VAL A 402 4.47 25.35 -27.75
CA VAL A 402 3.61 24.34 -27.14
C VAL A 402 3.56 23.12 -28.03
N LEU A 403 3.94 21.95 -27.50
CA LEU A 403 3.86 20.67 -28.17
C LEU A 403 2.58 19.94 -27.74
N ASP A 404 1.75 19.63 -28.72
CA ASP A 404 0.51 18.87 -28.55
C ASP A 404 0.61 17.59 -29.39
N PRO A 405 0.88 16.42 -28.77
CA PRO A 405 0.94 15.15 -29.48
C PRO A 405 -0.41 14.65 -29.98
N GLY A 406 -1.53 15.25 -29.53
CA GLY A 406 -2.85 14.91 -30.04
C GLY A 406 -3.36 13.51 -29.67
N ALA A 407 -2.82 12.91 -28.61
CA ALA A 407 -3.23 11.61 -28.08
C ALA A 407 -3.92 11.78 -26.69
N PRO A 408 -5.20 12.16 -26.66
CA PRO A 408 -5.98 12.18 -25.41
C PRO A 408 -6.16 10.76 -24.88
N GLY A 409 -6.31 10.60 -23.56
CA GLY A 409 -6.46 9.27 -22.94
C GLY A 409 -5.17 8.43 -22.92
N ASN A 410 -4.06 8.95 -23.49
CA ASN A 410 -2.92 8.14 -23.89
C ASN A 410 -3.29 6.98 -24.84
N GLU A 411 -4.32 7.21 -25.67
CA GLU A 411 -4.87 6.22 -26.60
C GLU A 411 -4.42 6.51 -28.05
N LYS A 412 -5.38 6.69 -28.97
CA LYS A 412 -5.16 6.90 -30.39
C LYS A 412 -4.77 8.35 -30.66
N ILE A 413 -3.72 8.55 -31.46
CA ILE A 413 -3.39 9.88 -31.98
C ILE A 413 -4.50 10.32 -32.94
N LEU A 414 -5.13 11.46 -32.66
CA LEU A 414 -6.18 12.03 -33.51
C LEU A 414 -5.59 12.65 -34.76
N GLU A 415 -6.18 12.35 -35.92
CA GLU A 415 -5.70 12.85 -37.21
C GLU A 415 -5.73 14.39 -37.26
N GLY A 416 -4.60 15.00 -37.60
CA GLY A 416 -4.44 16.45 -37.65
C GLY A 416 -4.26 17.14 -36.29
N ALA A 417 -4.25 16.40 -35.19
CA ALA A 417 -4.01 16.94 -33.85
C ALA A 417 -2.52 17.17 -33.50
N PRO A 418 -1.57 16.29 -33.87
CA PRO A 418 -0.15 16.49 -33.58
C PRO A 418 0.38 17.80 -34.15
N LYS A 419 0.88 18.69 -33.29
CA LYS A 419 1.36 20.02 -33.70
C LYS A 419 2.29 20.68 -32.70
N LEU A 420 3.08 21.60 -33.23
CA LEU A 420 3.84 22.57 -32.47
C LEU A 420 3.24 23.96 -32.69
N VAL A 421 2.87 24.64 -31.61
CA VAL A 421 2.21 25.96 -31.63
C VAL A 421 3.15 27.02 -31.09
N LYS A 422 3.44 28.05 -31.88
CA LYS A 422 4.21 29.22 -31.47
C LYS A 422 3.27 30.33 -31.02
N ILE A 423 3.48 30.84 -29.82
CA ILE A 423 2.70 31.94 -29.25
C ILE A 423 3.65 33.11 -28.97
N ASP A 424 3.35 34.27 -29.55
CA ASP A 424 4.07 35.51 -29.24
C ASP A 424 3.68 35.98 -27.83
N LEU A 425 4.67 36.13 -26.96
CA LEU A 425 4.44 36.48 -25.56
C LEU A 425 3.99 37.93 -25.40
N ALA A 426 4.38 38.85 -26.27
CA ALA A 426 3.99 40.26 -26.15
C ALA A 426 2.49 40.46 -26.41
N THR A 427 1.94 39.72 -27.37
CA THR A 427 0.54 39.85 -27.82
C THR A 427 -0.37 38.74 -27.31
N ASN A 428 0.20 37.67 -26.76
CA ASN A 428 -0.49 36.42 -26.40
C ASN A 428 -1.27 35.82 -27.58
N ARG A 429 -0.74 35.94 -28.81
CA ARG A 429 -1.38 35.42 -30.02
C ARG A 429 -0.57 34.27 -30.60
N VAL A 430 -1.27 33.25 -31.07
CA VAL A 430 -0.66 32.20 -31.88
C VAL A 430 -0.17 32.82 -33.19
N THR A 431 1.13 32.72 -33.44
CA THR A 431 1.78 33.27 -34.65
C THR A 431 2.17 32.19 -35.64
N LYS A 432 2.28 30.93 -35.20
CA LYS A 432 2.60 29.80 -36.09
C LYS A 432 2.04 28.50 -35.53
N VAL A 433 1.53 27.65 -36.41
CA VAL A 433 1.19 26.25 -36.11
C VAL A 433 1.93 25.38 -37.11
N ILE A 434 2.77 24.48 -36.61
CA ILE A 434 3.48 23.48 -37.42
C ILE A 434 2.80 22.14 -37.15
N LYS A 435 2.10 21.62 -38.16
CA LYS A 435 1.44 20.31 -38.05
C LYS A 435 2.48 19.20 -38.20
N VAL A 436 2.36 18.15 -37.40
CA VAL A 436 3.16 16.94 -37.52
C VAL A 436 2.28 15.89 -38.21
N PRO A 437 2.61 15.45 -39.43
CA PRO A 437 1.80 14.46 -40.15
C PRO A 437 1.92 13.07 -39.50
N LEU A 438 0.93 12.21 -39.73
CA LEU A 438 0.84 10.88 -39.08
C LEU A 438 1.87 9.86 -39.59
N ASP A 439 2.55 10.14 -40.69
CA ASP A 439 3.73 9.39 -41.14
C ASP A 439 5.00 9.74 -40.33
N VAL A 440 4.95 10.81 -39.54
CA VAL A 440 5.97 11.19 -38.55
C VAL A 440 5.49 10.85 -37.13
N ALA A 441 4.27 11.23 -36.76
CA ALA A 441 3.63 10.88 -35.49
C ALA A 441 2.84 9.57 -35.62
N LEU A 442 3.56 8.45 -35.69
CA LEU A 442 2.99 7.12 -35.88
C LEU A 442 2.09 6.71 -34.70
N GLN A 443 1.05 5.91 -34.94
CA GLN A 443 0.25 5.34 -33.85
C GLN A 443 1.14 4.53 -32.88
N GLY A 444 0.96 4.74 -31.57
CA GLY A 444 1.80 4.14 -30.53
C GLY A 444 3.11 4.90 -30.25
N THR A 445 3.39 6.00 -30.96
CA THR A 445 4.47 6.94 -30.62
C THR A 445 3.91 8.13 -29.84
N TYR A 446 4.73 8.72 -28.97
CA TYR A 446 4.31 9.88 -28.19
C TYR A 446 5.38 10.96 -28.25
N LEU A 447 5.06 12.09 -28.87
CA LEU A 447 5.97 13.23 -28.94
C LEU A 447 6.11 13.81 -27.54
N ASN A 448 7.33 13.82 -26.99
CA ASN A 448 7.51 14.15 -25.58
C ASN A 448 7.94 15.61 -25.34
N ASP A 449 9.03 16.06 -25.97
CA ASP A 449 9.63 17.38 -25.71
C ASP A 449 10.02 18.10 -27.00
N ILE A 450 10.30 19.41 -26.88
CA ILE A 450 10.72 20.31 -27.97
C ILE A 450 12.22 20.59 -27.86
#